data_AF-A0A6A7GEI9-F1
#
_entry.id   AF-A0A6A7GEI9-F1
#
_cell.length_a   1.000
_cell.length_b   1.000
_cell.length_c   1.000
_cell.angle_alpha   90.00
_cell.angle_beta   90.00
_cell.angle_gamma   90.00
#
_symmetry.space_group_name_H-M   'P 1'
#
loop_
_entity.id
_entity.type
_entity.pdbx_description
1 polymer ?
#
loop_
_entity_poly.entity_id
_entity_poly.type
_entity_poly.pdbx_seq_one_letter_code
_entity_poly.pdbx_strand_id
1 'polypeptide(L)'
;MQGQRTGITCIRHTLCVINAIMWLIGCSVLGAGVWLRLAYGGYASLLQPYTAISADSLCLAAGIITFVLAFCGCCGSWFQSRCMLVTYFCLVLAVFALEVSAGAALFAFREQVGGSIANELRAGLREAGNHTTPGDDPVALSWHHLQQTFSCCGVAGPEDWHDSAAWPGKPWVPQSCCTSKYYHDEECGTRGWDSDGRPQHRWHSSGCYDAIRIWLVRRLHIIGMVALIVAFIQ
;
A
#
# COMPACT_ATOMS: atom_id res chain seq x y z
N MET A 1 -0.58 -44.29 23.80
CA MET A 1 -1.70 -43.81 22.96
C MET A 1 -2.34 -42.50 23.44
N GLN A 2 -2.31 -42.17 24.76
CA GLN A 2 -2.82 -40.89 25.28
C GLN A 2 -2.09 -39.64 24.70
N GLY A 3 -0.75 -39.68 24.63
CA GLY A 3 0.07 -38.57 24.13
C GLY A 3 -0.11 -38.20 22.65
N GLN A 4 -0.48 -39.18 21.80
CA GLN A 4 -0.79 -38.91 20.39
C GLN A 4 -2.12 -38.18 20.21
N ARG A 5 -3.11 -38.43 21.08
CA ARG A 5 -4.41 -37.73 21.03
C ARG A 5 -4.30 -36.27 21.50
N THR A 6 -3.46 -35.98 22.48
CA THR A 6 -3.22 -34.60 22.96
C THR A 6 -2.49 -33.75 21.92
N GLY A 7 -1.47 -34.29 21.26
CA GLY A 7 -0.70 -33.56 20.23
C GLY A 7 -1.54 -33.16 19.02
N ILE A 8 -2.33 -34.08 18.47
CA ILE A 8 -3.21 -33.79 17.32
C ILE A 8 -4.27 -32.75 17.68
N THR A 9 -4.80 -32.80 18.91
CA THR A 9 -5.77 -31.82 19.39
C THR A 9 -5.15 -30.43 19.54
N CYS A 10 -3.90 -30.35 20.03
CA CYS A 10 -3.16 -29.09 20.15
C CYS A 10 -2.88 -28.47 18.77
N ILE A 11 -2.33 -29.25 17.82
CA ILE A 11 -2.06 -28.79 16.45
C ILE A 11 -3.33 -28.24 15.80
N ARG A 12 -4.45 -28.97 15.93
CA ARG A 12 -5.74 -28.56 15.37
C ARG A 12 -6.25 -27.25 15.97
N HIS A 13 -6.15 -27.10 17.29
CA HIS A 13 -6.56 -25.88 17.97
C HIS A 13 -5.70 -24.69 17.53
N THR A 14 -4.38 -24.87 17.47
CA THR A 14 -3.45 -23.84 17.00
C THR A 14 -3.75 -23.42 15.55
N LEU A 15 -3.95 -24.39 14.64
CA LEU A 15 -4.34 -24.11 13.26
C LEU A 15 -5.66 -23.35 13.15
N CYS A 16 -6.64 -23.70 13.98
CA CYS A 16 -7.93 -23.00 14.02
C CYS A 16 -7.76 -21.54 14.46
N VAL A 17 -7.01 -21.30 15.55
CA VAL A 17 -6.78 -19.95 16.08
C VAL A 17 -5.99 -19.09 15.08
N ILE A 18 -4.92 -19.61 14.48
CA ILE A 18 -4.13 -18.89 13.48
C ILE A 18 -4.99 -18.52 12.28
N ASN A 19 -5.75 -19.47 11.73
CA ASN A 19 -6.63 -19.19 10.59
C ASN A 19 -7.78 -18.23 10.94
N ALA A 20 -8.31 -18.27 12.17
CA ALA A 20 -9.32 -17.31 12.61
C ALA A 20 -8.75 -15.88 12.66
N ILE A 21 -7.51 -15.71 13.14
CA ILE A 21 -6.82 -14.40 13.13
C ILE A 21 -6.57 -13.95 11.69
N MET A 22 -6.08 -14.83 10.82
CA MET A 22 -5.86 -14.51 9.41
C MET A 22 -7.16 -14.15 8.68
N TRP A 23 -8.27 -14.77 9.07
CA TRP A 23 -9.60 -14.44 8.53
C TRP A 23 -10.02 -13.01 8.89
N LEU A 24 -9.82 -12.61 10.15
CA LEU A 24 -10.08 -11.23 10.59
C LEU A 24 -9.20 -10.22 9.83
N ILE A 25 -7.91 -10.52 9.67
CA ILE A 25 -6.98 -9.69 8.88
C ILE A 25 -7.45 -9.60 7.42
N GLY A 26 -7.84 -10.73 6.82
CA GLY A 26 -8.39 -10.78 5.46
C GLY A 26 -9.62 -9.89 5.28
N CYS A 27 -10.56 -9.92 6.24
CA CYS A 27 -11.72 -9.03 6.27
C CYS A 27 -11.32 -7.54 6.35
N SER A 28 -10.34 -7.20 7.19
CA SER A 28 -9.86 -5.82 7.30
C SER A 28 -9.20 -5.32 6.01
N VAL A 29 -8.35 -6.14 5.38
CA VAL A 29 -7.69 -5.81 4.11
C VAL A 29 -8.71 -5.68 2.97
N LEU A 30 -9.70 -6.57 2.91
CA LEU A 30 -10.82 -6.46 1.97
C LEU A 30 -11.60 -5.16 2.16
N GLY A 31 -11.95 -4.83 3.40
CA GLY A 31 -12.64 -3.59 3.73
C GLY A 31 -11.85 -2.36 3.29
N ALA A 32 -10.54 -2.35 3.53
CA ALA A 32 -9.65 -1.30 3.04
C ALA A 32 -9.62 -1.23 1.52
N GLY A 33 -9.50 -2.36 0.82
CA GLY A 33 -9.53 -2.40 -0.65
C GLY A 33 -10.83 -1.86 -1.25
N VAL A 34 -11.98 -2.22 -0.68
CA VAL A 34 -13.29 -1.68 -1.09
C VAL A 34 -13.36 -0.18 -0.82
N TRP A 35 -12.90 0.27 0.36
CA TRP A 35 -12.87 1.68 0.72
C TRP A 35 -12.02 2.49 -0.26
N LEU A 36 -10.79 2.05 -0.57
CA LEU A 36 -9.94 2.69 -1.58
C LEU A 36 -10.67 2.76 -2.92
N ARG A 37 -11.23 1.64 -3.38
CA ARG A 37 -11.91 1.61 -4.68
C ARG A 37 -13.10 2.56 -4.76
N LEU A 38 -13.85 2.76 -3.67
CA LEU A 38 -14.96 3.71 -3.64
C LEU A 38 -14.48 5.16 -3.56
N ALA A 39 -13.44 5.42 -2.76
CA ALA A 39 -12.84 6.76 -2.64
C ALA A 39 -12.22 7.23 -3.96
N TYR A 40 -11.47 6.38 -4.67
CA TYR A 40 -10.88 6.68 -5.97
C TYR A 40 -11.88 6.51 -7.14
N GLY A 41 -12.79 5.55 -7.04
CA GLY A 41 -13.75 5.20 -8.09
C GLY A 41 -14.88 6.20 -8.28
N GLY A 42 -15.16 7.05 -7.27
CA GLY A 42 -16.10 8.17 -7.41
C GLY A 42 -15.73 9.15 -8.52
N TYR A 43 -14.44 9.23 -8.88
CA TYR A 43 -13.90 10.12 -9.93
C TYR A 43 -13.56 9.38 -11.23
N ALA A 44 -13.54 8.05 -11.21
CA ALA A 44 -13.07 7.19 -12.31
C ALA A 44 -14.12 6.87 -13.38
N SER A 45 -15.31 7.49 -13.34
CA SER A 45 -16.37 7.23 -14.34
C SER A 45 -16.05 7.77 -15.75
N LEU A 46 -14.85 8.35 -15.99
CA LEU A 46 -14.49 8.98 -17.25
C LEU A 46 -13.16 8.54 -17.89
N LEU A 47 -12.37 7.63 -17.29
CA LEU A 47 -11.12 7.18 -17.94
C LEU A 47 -10.92 5.65 -17.86
N GLN A 48 -10.59 5.12 -19.04
CA GLN A 48 -10.50 3.74 -19.49
C GLN A 48 -9.34 2.93 -18.83
N PRO A 49 -9.20 1.63 -19.13
CA PRO A 49 -9.00 0.55 -18.17
C PRO A 49 -7.50 0.20 -18.04
N TYR A 50 -6.75 0.92 -17.23
CA TYR A 50 -5.38 0.49 -16.94
C TYR A 50 -5.02 0.89 -15.52
N THR A 51 -5.23 -0.04 -14.59
CA THR A 51 -4.12 -0.59 -13.81
C THR A 51 -4.59 -1.82 -13.02
N ALA A 52 -4.26 -3.00 -13.54
CA ALA A 52 -4.34 -4.24 -12.76
C ALA A 52 -3.40 -4.24 -11.53
N ILE A 53 -2.55 -3.21 -11.40
CA ILE A 53 -1.59 -2.97 -10.32
C ILE A 53 -1.95 -1.66 -9.58
N SER A 54 -3.23 -1.26 -9.59
CA SER A 54 -3.69 -0.18 -8.71
C SER A 54 -3.66 -0.66 -7.26
N ALA A 55 -3.44 0.26 -6.32
CA ALA A 55 -3.35 -0.09 -4.89
C ALA A 55 -4.65 -0.75 -4.38
N ASP A 56 -5.81 -0.30 -4.85
CA ASP A 56 -7.12 -0.88 -4.50
C ASP A 56 -7.29 -2.30 -5.06
N SER A 57 -6.87 -2.55 -6.30
CA SER A 57 -6.95 -3.87 -6.95
C SER A 57 -6.06 -4.90 -6.22
N LEU A 58 -4.85 -4.49 -5.82
CA LEU A 58 -3.93 -5.35 -5.06
C LEU A 58 -4.47 -5.68 -3.66
N CYS A 59 -4.99 -4.68 -2.94
CA CYS A 59 -5.62 -4.89 -1.63
C CYS A 59 -6.84 -5.81 -1.73
N LEU A 60 -7.71 -5.61 -2.73
CA LEU A 60 -8.86 -6.48 -2.97
C LEU A 60 -8.42 -7.92 -3.27
N ALA A 61 -7.49 -8.12 -4.21
CA ALA A 61 -7.02 -9.44 -4.58
C ALA A 61 -6.39 -10.18 -3.38
N ALA A 62 -5.47 -9.54 -2.67
CA ALA A 62 -4.82 -10.10 -1.49
C ALA A 62 -5.83 -10.41 -0.37
N GLY A 63 -6.79 -9.52 -0.15
CA GLY A 63 -7.86 -9.71 0.83
C GLY A 63 -8.76 -10.89 0.50
N ILE A 64 -9.19 -11.05 -0.76
CA ILE A 64 -10.06 -12.16 -1.20
C ILE A 64 -9.32 -13.49 -1.00
N ILE A 65 -8.07 -13.58 -1.47
CA ILE A 65 -7.25 -14.79 -1.35
C ILE A 65 -7.09 -15.16 0.13
N THR A 66 -6.72 -14.20 0.99
CA THR A 66 -6.53 -14.42 2.42
C THR A 66 -7.83 -14.85 3.10
N PHE A 67 -8.96 -14.21 2.77
CA PHE A 67 -10.27 -14.55 3.31
C PHE A 67 -10.68 -15.99 2.97
N VAL A 68 -10.54 -16.40 1.71
CA VAL A 68 -10.91 -17.76 1.25
C VAL A 68 -10.00 -18.81 1.89
N LEU A 69 -8.68 -18.59 1.89
CA LEU A 69 -7.72 -19.49 2.53
C LEU A 69 -8.04 -19.69 4.01
N ALA A 70 -8.22 -18.59 4.74
CA ALA A 70 -8.46 -18.61 6.17
C ALA A 70 -9.83 -19.23 6.53
N PHE A 71 -10.86 -18.97 5.72
CA PHE A 71 -12.17 -19.60 5.87
C PHE A 71 -12.08 -21.13 5.66
N CYS A 72 -11.42 -21.57 4.60
CA CYS A 72 -11.20 -23.00 4.34
C CYS A 72 -10.39 -23.66 5.46
N GLY A 73 -9.34 -23.01 5.96
CA GLY A 73 -8.51 -23.51 7.07
C GLY A 73 -9.29 -23.62 8.38
N CYS A 74 -10.06 -22.58 8.74
CA CYS A 74 -10.87 -22.56 9.95
C CYS A 74 -11.99 -23.61 9.91
N CYS A 75 -12.79 -23.63 8.84
CA CYS A 75 -13.87 -24.60 8.68
C CYS A 75 -13.34 -26.04 8.53
N GLY A 76 -12.22 -26.26 7.83
CA GLY A 76 -11.59 -27.57 7.72
C GLY A 76 -11.15 -28.13 9.08
N SER A 77 -10.58 -27.27 9.93
CA SER A 77 -10.17 -27.64 11.29
C SER A 77 -11.36 -27.88 12.24
N TRP A 78 -12.39 -27.03 12.16
CA TRP A 78 -13.60 -27.14 12.98
C TRP A 78 -14.41 -28.39 12.61
N PHE A 79 -14.80 -28.53 11.35
CA PHE A 79 -15.66 -29.62 10.88
C PHE A 79 -14.94 -30.96 10.71
N GLN A 80 -13.63 -31.02 10.95
CA GLN A 80 -12.80 -32.23 10.74
C GLN A 80 -12.93 -32.82 9.32
N SER A 81 -13.28 -31.99 8.34
CA SER A 81 -13.47 -32.43 6.97
C SER A 81 -12.11 -32.58 6.28
N ARG A 82 -11.72 -33.83 5.99
CA ARG A 82 -10.48 -34.12 5.26
C ARG A 82 -10.45 -33.44 3.89
N CYS A 83 -11.58 -33.40 3.20
CA CYS A 83 -11.68 -32.76 1.89
C CYS A 83 -11.32 -31.26 1.98
N MET A 84 -11.87 -30.53 2.96
CA MET A 84 -11.53 -29.11 3.15
C MET A 84 -10.08 -28.89 3.55
N LEU A 85 -9.50 -29.78 4.37
CA LEU A 85 -8.10 -29.66 4.76
C LEU A 85 -7.14 -29.92 3.58
N VAL A 86 -7.49 -30.87 2.70
CA VAL A 86 -6.74 -31.11 1.45
C VAL A 86 -6.87 -29.90 0.52
N THR A 87 -8.08 -29.35 0.35
CA THR A 87 -8.27 -28.14 -0.45
C THR A 87 -7.46 -26.97 0.11
N TYR A 88 -7.47 -26.75 1.43
CA TYR A 88 -6.64 -25.74 2.07
C TYR A 88 -5.15 -25.92 1.73
N PHE A 89 -4.63 -27.14 1.87
CA PHE A 89 -3.24 -27.44 1.52
C PHE A 89 -2.93 -27.17 0.04
N CYS A 90 -3.79 -27.58 -0.88
CA CYS A 90 -3.63 -27.31 -2.31
C CYS A 90 -3.65 -25.81 -2.62
N LEU A 91 -4.53 -25.03 -1.98
CA LEU A 91 -4.61 -23.59 -2.18
C LEU A 91 -3.37 -22.87 -1.63
N VAL A 92 -2.86 -23.27 -0.45
CA VAL A 92 -1.63 -22.70 0.12
C VAL A 92 -0.44 -22.97 -0.80
N LEU A 93 -0.30 -24.20 -1.34
CA LEU A 93 0.74 -24.51 -2.32
C LEU A 93 0.61 -23.68 -3.61
N ALA A 94 -0.62 -23.46 -4.09
CA ALA A 94 -0.85 -22.64 -5.27
C ALA A 94 -0.46 -21.17 -5.02
N VAL A 95 -0.76 -20.64 -3.82
CA VAL A 95 -0.36 -19.27 -3.43
C VAL A 95 1.14 -19.16 -3.29
N PHE A 96 1.82 -20.14 -2.68
CA PHE A 96 3.28 -20.16 -2.61
C PHE A 96 3.92 -20.11 -4.01
N ALA A 97 3.39 -20.90 -4.96
CA ALA A 97 3.87 -20.86 -6.35
C ALA A 97 3.62 -19.50 -7.01
N LEU A 98 2.46 -18.87 -6.74
CA LEU A 98 2.15 -17.51 -7.22
C LEU A 98 3.07 -16.46 -6.61
N GLU A 99 3.41 -16.55 -5.33
CA GLU A 99 4.32 -15.62 -4.66
C GLU A 99 5.74 -15.67 -5.25
N VAL A 100 6.27 -16.88 -5.45
CA VAL A 100 7.58 -17.07 -6.11
C VAL A 100 7.55 -16.51 -7.54
N SER A 101 6.48 -16.81 -8.29
CA SER A 101 6.31 -16.33 -9.66
C SER A 101 6.18 -14.82 -9.73
N ALA A 102 5.39 -14.21 -8.83
CA ALA A 102 5.20 -12.77 -8.74
C ALA A 102 6.50 -12.06 -8.32
N GLY A 103 7.24 -12.62 -7.37
CA GLY A 103 8.55 -12.10 -6.96
C GLY A 103 9.57 -12.12 -8.11
N ALA A 104 9.62 -13.22 -8.86
CA ALA A 104 10.47 -13.34 -10.05
C ALA A 104 10.06 -12.34 -11.15
N ALA A 105 8.76 -12.19 -11.41
CA ALA A 105 8.23 -11.23 -12.38
C ALA A 105 8.52 -9.78 -11.97
N LEU A 106 8.32 -9.43 -10.69
CA LEU A 106 8.63 -8.10 -10.15
C LEU A 106 10.11 -7.75 -10.35
N PHE A 107 11.00 -8.72 -10.13
CA PHE A 107 12.43 -8.52 -10.35
C PHE A 107 12.77 -8.36 -11.83
N ALA A 108 12.20 -9.18 -12.71
CA ALA A 108 12.42 -9.14 -14.15
C ALA A 108 11.90 -7.84 -14.79
N PHE A 109 10.74 -7.35 -14.35
CA PHE A 109 10.05 -6.18 -14.91
C PHE A 109 10.14 -4.95 -14.01
N ARG A 110 11.15 -4.85 -13.14
CA ARG A 110 11.27 -3.78 -12.13
C ARG A 110 11.17 -2.36 -12.70
N GLU A 111 11.72 -2.13 -13.90
CA GLU A 111 11.71 -0.80 -14.53
C GLU A 111 10.30 -0.41 -14.99
N GLN A 112 9.55 -1.38 -15.55
CA GLN A 112 8.17 -1.17 -15.98
C GLN A 112 7.25 -0.95 -14.78
N VAL A 113 7.41 -1.76 -13.73
CA VAL A 113 6.66 -1.62 -12.47
C VAL A 113 6.95 -0.26 -11.83
N GLY A 114 8.20 0.20 -11.84
CA GLY A 114 8.56 1.54 -11.36
C GLY A 114 7.82 2.66 -12.10
N GLY A 115 7.75 2.57 -13.43
CA GLY A 115 6.98 3.50 -14.26
C GLY A 115 5.48 3.50 -13.93
N SER A 116 4.89 2.32 -13.74
CA SER A 116 3.49 2.18 -13.32
C SER A 116 3.23 2.81 -11.94
N ILE A 117 4.11 2.56 -10.96
CA ILE A 117 4.01 3.16 -9.62
C ILE A 117 4.09 4.69 -9.70
N ALA A 118 5.01 5.24 -10.49
CA ALA A 118 5.12 6.68 -10.67
C ALA A 118 3.85 7.29 -11.29
N ASN A 119 3.21 6.60 -12.23
CA ASN A 119 1.96 7.05 -12.84
C ASN A 119 0.78 6.99 -11.87
N GLU A 120 0.68 5.91 -11.07
CA GLU A 120 -0.32 5.79 -9.99
C GLU A 120 -0.15 6.89 -8.94
N LEU A 121 1.08 7.18 -8.53
CA LEU A 121 1.37 8.30 -7.64
C LEU A 121 0.95 9.64 -8.27
N ARG A 122 1.20 9.87 -9.56
CA ARG A 122 0.74 11.11 -10.23
C ARG A 122 -0.79 11.20 -10.28
N ALA A 123 -1.49 10.10 -10.53
CA ALA A 123 -2.94 10.07 -10.51
C ALA A 123 -3.47 10.41 -9.11
N GLY A 124 -2.93 9.79 -8.07
CA GLY A 124 -3.28 10.09 -6.68
C GLY A 124 -2.98 11.53 -6.28
N LEU A 125 -1.89 12.13 -6.78
CA LEU A 125 -1.55 13.53 -6.51
C LEU A 125 -2.56 14.49 -7.13
N ARG A 126 -2.98 14.22 -8.38
CA ARG A 126 -4.00 15.02 -9.08
C ARG A 126 -5.33 14.97 -8.34
N GLU A 127 -5.70 13.79 -7.85
CA GLU A 127 -6.92 13.59 -7.06
C GLU A 127 -6.87 14.37 -5.75
N ALA A 128 -5.75 14.29 -5.02
CA ALA A 128 -5.54 15.07 -3.81
C ALA A 128 -5.61 16.59 -4.05
N GLY A 129 -5.22 17.05 -5.26
CA GLY A 129 -5.29 18.46 -5.64
C GLY A 129 -6.70 18.95 -5.98
N ASN A 130 -7.58 18.08 -6.48
CA ASN A 130 -8.96 18.43 -6.81
C ASN A 130 -9.82 18.73 -5.57
N HIS A 131 -9.53 18.08 -4.44
CA HIS A 131 -10.24 18.29 -3.17
C HIS A 131 -9.49 19.28 -2.28
N THR A 132 -9.59 20.56 -2.63
CA THR A 132 -8.83 21.65 -2.00
C THR A 132 -9.32 22.05 -0.61
N THR A 133 -10.35 21.40 -0.05
CA THR A 133 -10.79 21.65 1.32
C THR A 133 -9.94 20.85 2.31
N PRO A 134 -9.13 21.51 3.17
CA PRO A 134 -8.32 20.82 4.16
C PRO A 134 -9.24 20.18 5.20
N GLY A 135 -9.33 18.85 5.21
CA GLY A 135 -9.89 18.10 6.35
C GLY A 135 -10.79 16.92 6.01
N ASP A 136 -11.48 16.93 4.86
CA ASP A 136 -12.54 15.95 4.60
C ASP A 136 -12.16 14.85 3.59
N ASP A 137 -11.14 15.06 2.74
CA ASP A 137 -10.74 14.06 1.74
C ASP A 137 -9.68 13.07 2.30
N PRO A 138 -10.00 11.76 2.39
CA PRO A 138 -9.04 10.74 2.78
C PRO A 138 -7.80 10.66 1.87
N VAL A 139 -7.91 11.04 0.59
CA VAL A 139 -6.80 11.00 -0.35
C VAL A 139 -5.77 12.10 -0.04
N ALA A 140 -6.23 13.32 0.23
CA ALA A 140 -5.36 14.42 0.66
C ALA A 140 -4.64 14.11 1.99
N LEU A 141 -5.34 13.48 2.94
CA LEU A 141 -4.73 13.04 4.20
C LEU A 141 -3.65 11.97 3.97
N SER A 142 -3.88 11.02 3.05
CA SER A 142 -2.88 9.99 2.71
C SER A 142 -1.61 10.61 2.13
N TRP A 143 -1.74 11.63 1.29
CA TRP A 143 -0.61 12.40 0.75
C TRP A 143 0.13 13.17 1.82
N HIS A 144 -0.59 13.78 2.77
CA HIS A 144 0.01 14.45 3.91
C HIS A 144 0.92 13.48 4.69
N HIS A 145 0.40 12.31 5.05
CA HIS A 145 1.18 11.29 5.75
C HIS A 145 2.35 10.77 4.94
N LEU A 146 2.18 10.53 3.65
CA LEU A 146 3.23 10.04 2.77
C LEU A 146 4.40 11.03 2.70
N GLN A 147 4.13 12.32 2.47
CA GLN A 147 5.17 13.35 2.39
C GLN A 147 5.91 13.55 3.70
N GLN A 148 5.20 13.56 4.83
CA GLN A 148 5.81 13.66 6.15
C GLN A 148 6.65 12.43 6.50
N THR A 149 6.14 11.23 6.20
CA THR A 149 6.83 9.96 6.53
C THR A 149 8.12 9.78 5.74
N PHE A 150 8.11 10.16 4.46
CA PHE A 150 9.27 9.99 3.58
C PHE A 150 10.10 11.27 3.39
N SER A 151 9.71 12.39 4.02
CA SER A 151 10.41 13.68 3.92
C SER A 151 10.64 14.08 2.46
N CYS A 152 9.56 14.06 1.67
CA CYS A 152 9.55 14.25 0.23
C CYS A 152 8.41 15.19 -0.19
N CYS A 153 8.46 15.71 -1.42
CA CYS A 153 7.41 16.55 -1.98
C CYS A 153 7.11 16.20 -3.43
N GLY A 154 5.83 16.03 -3.75
CA GLY A 154 5.36 15.59 -5.08
C GLY A 154 5.82 14.18 -5.44
N VAL A 155 5.70 13.80 -6.71
CA VAL A 155 6.07 12.45 -7.18
C VAL A 155 7.54 12.38 -7.57
N ALA A 156 7.94 13.18 -8.56
CA ALA A 156 9.31 13.40 -8.98
C ALA A 156 9.92 14.63 -8.29
N GLY A 157 9.10 15.61 -7.92
CA GLY A 157 9.53 16.78 -7.17
C GLY A 157 8.39 17.74 -6.81
N PRO A 158 8.70 18.84 -6.11
CA PRO A 158 7.68 19.81 -5.66
C PRO A 158 6.89 20.44 -6.82
N GLU A 159 7.48 20.49 -8.02
CA GLU A 159 6.85 21.04 -9.22
C GLU A 159 5.59 20.26 -9.65
N ASP A 160 5.46 18.99 -9.28
CA ASP A 160 4.26 18.20 -9.60
C ASP A 160 2.98 18.80 -8.96
N TRP A 161 3.11 19.61 -7.92
CA TRP A 161 1.99 20.34 -7.32
C TRP A 161 1.55 21.55 -8.16
N HIS A 162 2.43 22.11 -9.00
CA HIS A 162 2.09 23.25 -9.85
C HIS A 162 1.10 22.87 -10.95
N ASP A 163 1.17 21.61 -11.39
CA ASP A 163 0.25 21.01 -12.37
C ASP A 163 -1.06 20.51 -11.74
N SER A 164 -1.21 20.62 -10.42
CA SER A 164 -2.41 20.19 -9.70
C SER A 164 -3.50 21.27 -9.73
N ALA A 165 -4.76 20.84 -9.66
CA ALA A 165 -5.91 21.75 -9.61
C ALA A 165 -6.00 22.53 -8.29
N ALA A 166 -5.18 22.20 -7.28
CA ALA A 166 -5.24 22.84 -5.96
C ALA A 166 -4.91 24.33 -6.04
N TRP A 167 -3.86 24.69 -6.80
CA TRP A 167 -3.40 26.07 -6.95
C TRP A 167 -2.97 26.36 -8.39
N PRO A 168 -3.92 26.58 -9.30
CA PRO A 168 -3.64 26.70 -10.73
C PRO A 168 -2.67 27.85 -11.02
N GLY A 169 -1.53 27.52 -11.64
CA GLY A 169 -0.52 28.48 -12.07
C GLY A 169 0.29 29.13 -10.93
N LYS A 170 0.23 28.57 -9.72
CA LYS A 170 1.00 29.07 -8.57
C LYS A 170 2.07 28.07 -8.15
N PRO A 171 3.29 28.52 -7.81
CA PRO A 171 4.37 27.65 -7.38
C PRO A 171 4.22 27.28 -5.89
N TRP A 172 3.07 26.71 -5.54
CA TRP A 172 2.68 26.42 -4.15
C TRP A 172 2.68 24.92 -3.89
N VAL A 173 3.01 24.56 -2.66
CA VAL A 173 3.02 23.18 -2.17
C VAL A 173 2.24 23.09 -0.86
N PRO A 174 1.68 21.91 -0.51
CA PRO A 174 1.00 21.74 0.77
C PRO A 174 1.98 21.84 1.94
N GLN A 175 1.45 22.17 3.12
CA GLN A 175 2.23 22.23 4.36
C GLN A 175 2.95 20.91 4.69
N SER A 176 2.43 19.77 4.23
CA SER A 176 3.10 18.46 4.39
C SER A 176 4.45 18.36 3.68
N CYS A 177 4.72 19.18 2.67
CA CYS A 177 6.03 19.26 2.00
C CYS A 177 7.07 20.06 2.80
N CYS A 178 6.64 20.83 3.80
CA CYS A 178 7.53 21.67 4.60
C CYS A 178 8.44 20.83 5.49
N THR A 179 9.71 21.24 5.56
CA THR A 179 10.67 20.62 6.45
C THR A 179 10.28 20.86 7.90
N SER A 180 10.73 20.01 8.83
CA SER A 180 10.40 20.10 10.25
C SER A 180 10.68 21.47 10.87
N LYS A 181 11.69 22.20 10.36
CA LYS A 181 12.03 23.56 10.79
C LYS A 181 10.94 24.59 10.44
N TYR A 182 10.26 24.42 9.32
CA TYR A 182 9.25 25.35 8.79
C TYR A 182 7.84 24.75 8.83
N TYR A 183 7.62 23.64 9.55
CA TYR A 183 6.33 22.97 9.59
C TYR A 183 5.22 23.82 10.23
N HIS A 184 5.56 24.62 11.24
CA HIS A 184 4.62 25.55 11.89
C HIS A 184 4.53 26.93 11.21
N ASP A 185 5.26 27.13 10.12
CA ASP A 185 5.17 28.34 9.30
C ASP A 185 4.07 28.15 8.26
N GLU A 186 2.94 28.83 8.47
CA GLU A 186 1.78 28.79 7.54
C GLU A 186 2.14 29.27 6.12
N GLU A 187 3.23 30.05 5.98
CA GLU A 187 3.67 30.58 4.70
C GLU A 187 4.75 29.72 4.03
N CYS A 188 5.17 28.62 4.65
CA CYS A 188 6.22 27.76 4.09
C CYS A 188 5.86 27.24 2.68
N GLY A 189 4.61 26.84 2.47
CA GLY A 189 4.13 26.31 1.18
C GLY A 189 4.00 27.35 0.07
N THR A 190 4.02 28.65 0.40
CA THR A 190 3.81 29.74 -0.57
C THR A 190 5.07 30.54 -0.88
N ARG A 191 6.09 30.49 -0.01
CA ARG A 191 7.33 31.28 -0.15
C ARG A 191 8.60 30.42 -0.27
N GLY A 192 8.66 29.43 -1.15
CA GLY A 192 9.92 28.66 -1.30
C GLY A 192 11.03 29.34 -2.09
N TRP A 193 10.72 30.48 -2.70
CA TRP A 193 11.66 31.26 -3.50
C TRP A 193 11.81 32.65 -2.89
N ASP A 194 13.06 33.11 -2.77
CA ASP A 194 13.35 34.48 -2.38
C ASP A 194 13.00 35.46 -3.50
N SER A 195 12.94 36.76 -3.18
CA SER A 195 12.75 37.85 -4.15
C SER A 195 13.80 37.84 -5.27
N ASP A 196 14.98 37.24 -5.00
CA ASP A 196 16.08 37.03 -5.96
C ASP A 196 15.93 35.73 -6.79
N GLY A 197 14.81 35.00 -6.67
CA GLY A 197 14.58 33.73 -7.37
C GLY A 197 15.43 32.56 -6.84
N ARG A 198 15.98 32.66 -5.63
CA ARG A 198 16.80 31.60 -5.01
C ARG A 198 15.93 30.63 -4.20
N PRO A 199 16.18 29.31 -4.26
CA PRO A 199 15.43 28.33 -3.47
C PRO A 199 15.81 28.46 -1.99
N GLN A 200 14.83 28.63 -1.10
CA GLN A 200 15.04 28.82 0.33
C GLN A 200 15.10 27.51 1.14
N HIS A 201 15.10 26.35 0.48
CA HIS A 201 15.11 25.02 1.11
C HIS A 201 14.08 24.84 2.24
N ARG A 202 12.93 25.53 2.16
CA ARG A 202 11.87 25.44 3.18
C ARG A 202 11.09 24.13 3.12
N TRP A 203 11.00 23.56 1.92
CA TRP A 203 10.35 22.28 1.64
C TRP A 203 11.32 21.24 1.09
N HIS A 204 10.89 19.99 1.12
CA HIS A 204 11.64 18.87 0.56
C HIS A 204 11.75 18.98 -0.97
N SER A 205 12.98 18.94 -1.49
CA SER A 205 13.24 18.98 -2.95
C SER A 205 13.15 17.61 -3.61
N SER A 206 13.21 16.53 -2.83
CA SER A 206 13.18 15.16 -3.33
C SER A 206 11.74 14.70 -3.62
N GLY A 207 11.53 14.12 -4.79
CA GLY A 207 10.28 13.45 -5.12
C GLY A 207 10.00 12.22 -4.25
N CYS A 208 8.72 11.97 -3.95
CA CYS A 208 8.34 10.83 -3.13
C CYS A 208 8.57 9.48 -3.79
N TYR A 209 8.54 9.39 -5.12
CA TYR A 209 8.87 8.15 -5.84
C TYR A 209 10.29 7.68 -5.53
N ASP A 210 11.26 8.59 -5.64
CA ASP A 210 12.67 8.29 -5.32
C ASP A 210 12.88 8.04 -3.83
N ALA A 211 12.22 8.81 -2.96
CA ALA A 211 12.30 8.61 -1.52
C ALA A 211 11.78 7.21 -1.11
N ILE A 212 10.65 6.76 -1.68
CA ILE A 212 10.09 5.42 -1.47
C ILE A 212 11.03 4.36 -2.00
N ARG A 213 11.58 4.54 -3.22
CA ARG A 213 12.53 3.60 -3.81
C ARG A 213 13.79 3.44 -2.94
N ILE A 214 14.36 4.55 -2.47
CA ILE A 214 15.54 4.55 -1.58
C ILE A 214 15.20 3.87 -0.25
N TRP A 215 14.04 4.18 0.31
CA TRP A 215 13.57 3.53 1.54
C TRP A 215 13.44 2.01 1.36
N LEU A 216 12.88 1.56 0.22
CA LEU A 216 12.67 0.15 -0.10
C LEU A 216 14.00 -0.59 -0.27
N VAL A 217 14.96 -0.01 -1.00
CA VAL A 217 16.30 -0.60 -1.17
C VAL A 217 17.04 -0.67 0.17
N ARG A 218 16.96 0.39 0.98
CA ARG A 218 17.62 0.43 2.30
C ARG A 218 17.01 -0.57 3.29
N ARG A 219 15.71 -0.84 3.17
CA ARG A 219 14.97 -1.77 4.03
C ARG A 219 14.65 -3.10 3.37
N LEU A 220 15.32 -3.42 2.26
CA LEU A 220 15.10 -4.66 1.52
C LEU A 220 15.32 -5.90 2.41
N HIS A 221 16.25 -5.83 3.35
CA HIS A 221 16.49 -6.88 4.34
C HIS A 221 15.27 -7.16 5.23
N ILE A 222 14.52 -6.13 5.64
CA ILE A 222 13.30 -6.28 6.44
C ILE A 222 12.22 -6.94 5.60
N ILE A 223 12.01 -6.45 4.38
CA ILE A 223 11.01 -7.00 3.45
C ILE A 223 11.33 -8.47 3.15
N GLY A 224 12.60 -8.80 2.91
CA GLY A 224 13.06 -10.17 2.72
C GLY A 224 12.83 -11.07 3.93
N MET A 225 13.09 -10.59 5.15
CA MET A 225 12.79 -11.36 6.37
C MET A 225 11.29 -11.61 6.53
N VAL A 226 10.45 -10.61 6.29
CA VAL A 226 8.98 -10.78 6.35
C VAL A 226 8.51 -11.80 5.31
N ALA A 227 8.99 -11.69 4.06
CA ALA A 227 8.65 -12.64 3.00
C ALA A 227 9.08 -14.08 3.35
N LEU A 228 10.27 -14.25 3.94
CA LEU A 228 10.77 -15.56 4.36
C LEU A 228 9.95 -16.15 5.51
N ILE A 229 9.53 -15.33 6.48
CA ILE A 229 8.65 -15.76 7.57
C ILE A 229 7.29 -16.19 7.01
N VAL A 230 6.70 -15.41 6.09
CA VAL A 230 5.44 -15.75 5.44
C VAL A 230 5.55 -17.08 4.69
N ALA A 231 6.61 -17.23 3.89
CA ALA A 231 6.90 -18.47 3.15
C ALA A 231 7.14 -19.69 4.06
N PHE A 232 7.63 -19.48 5.28
CA PHE A 232 7.80 -20.55 6.26
C PHE A 232 6.49 -20.93 6.98
N ILE A 233 5.58 -19.96 7.14
CA ILE A 233 4.27 -20.17 7.77
C ILE A 233 3.28 -20.86 6.82
N GLN A 234 3.37 -20.58 5.51
CA GLN A 234 2.62 -21.26 4.46
C GLN A 234 3.02 -22.75 4.36
#